data_AF-A0A087FZP4-F1
#
_entry.id   AF-A0A087FZP4-F1
#
_cell.length_a   1.000
_cell.length_b   1.000
_cell.length_c   1.000
_cell.angle_alpha   90.00
_cell.angle_beta   90.00
_cell.angle_gamma   90.00
#
_symmetry.space_group_name_H-M   'P 1'
#
loop_
_entity.id
_entity.type
_entity.pdbx_description
1 polymer ?
#
loop_
_entity_poly.entity_id
_entity_poly.type
_entity_poly.pdbx_seq_one_letter_code
_entity_poly.pdbx_strand_id
1 'polypeptide(L)'
;FTNVLALSLQMYGCRVIQKAIEVVDLDQKIKMVIELNGHVMRCVRDQNGNHVVQKCIECVPEENIEFIISTFFGQVVTLSTHPYGCRVIQRVLEHCHNPDTQSKVMEEIM
;
A
#
# COMPACT_ATOMS: atom_id res chain seq x y z
N PHE A 1 -1.53 14.71 -8.87
CA PHE A 1 -0.33 14.53 -9.68
C PHE A 1 -0.75 13.68 -10.90
N THR A 2 0.06 13.45 -11.93
CA THR A 2 -0.38 12.64 -13.10
C THR A 2 0.55 11.46 -13.41
N ASN A 3 1.55 11.24 -12.55
CA ASN A 3 2.64 10.31 -12.82
C ASN A 3 2.96 9.40 -11.63
N VAL A 4 2.18 9.41 -10.54
CA VAL A 4 2.52 8.62 -9.34
C VAL A 4 2.58 7.14 -9.66
N LEU A 5 1.56 6.60 -10.32
CA LEU A 5 1.55 5.19 -10.75
C LEU A 5 2.72 4.86 -11.67
N ALA A 6 2.96 5.68 -12.69
CA ALA A 6 4.00 5.44 -13.67
C ALA A 6 5.40 5.42 -13.03
N LEU A 7 5.68 6.37 -12.12
CA LEU A 7 6.93 6.44 -11.39
C LEU A 7 7.07 5.31 -10.37
N SER A 8 5.98 4.91 -9.71
CA SER A 8 5.99 3.82 -8.73
C SER A 8 6.48 2.48 -9.30
N LEU A 9 6.26 2.25 -10.59
CA LEU A 9 6.65 1.02 -11.28
C LEU A 9 8.06 1.07 -11.89
N GLN A 10 8.79 2.18 -11.69
CA GLN A 10 10.15 2.37 -12.21
C GLN A 10 11.20 2.22 -11.10
N MET A 11 12.37 1.64 -11.45
CA MET A 11 13.48 1.35 -10.52
C MET A 11 13.93 2.55 -9.69
N TYR A 12 14.00 3.74 -10.31
CA TYR A 12 14.39 4.98 -9.64
C TYR A 12 13.17 5.83 -9.25
N GLY A 13 12.12 5.81 -10.07
CA GLY A 13 10.88 6.56 -9.81
C GLY A 13 10.22 6.14 -8.50
N CYS A 14 10.25 4.84 -8.16
CA CYS A 14 9.63 4.37 -6.92
C CYS A 14 10.30 4.97 -5.68
N ARG A 15 11.60 5.26 -5.73
CA ARG A 15 12.35 5.90 -4.62
C ARG A 15 11.95 7.36 -4.46
N VAL A 16 11.70 8.05 -5.57
CA VAL A 16 11.20 9.44 -5.55
C VAL A 16 9.81 9.48 -4.92
N ILE A 17 8.91 8.59 -5.33
CA ILE A 17 7.54 8.53 -4.77
C ILE A 17 7.56 8.16 -3.29
N GLN A 18 8.34 7.16 -2.88
CA GLN A 18 8.52 6.82 -1.47
C GLN A 18 9.00 8.04 -0.67
N LYS A 19 10.05 8.72 -1.17
CA LYS A 19 10.59 9.87 -0.44
C LYS A 19 9.61 11.03 -0.35
N ALA A 20 8.85 11.28 -1.42
CA ALA A 20 7.81 12.29 -1.42
C ALA A 20 6.73 11.98 -0.37
N ILE A 21 6.20 10.74 -0.33
CA ILE A 21 5.20 10.33 0.68
C ILE A 21 5.71 10.50 2.12
N GLU A 22 7.01 10.33 2.38
CA GLU A 22 7.58 10.54 3.71
C GLU A 22 7.54 12.01 4.16
N VAL A 23 7.81 12.95 3.24
CA VAL A 23 8.17 14.34 3.61
C VAL A 23 7.10 15.38 3.31
N VAL A 24 6.18 15.10 2.40
CA VAL A 24 5.12 16.05 2.04
C VAL A 24 4.03 16.10 3.11
N ASP A 25 3.23 17.17 3.10
CA ASP A 25 2.08 17.32 3.97
C ASP A 25 0.98 16.29 3.68
N LEU A 26 0.08 16.10 4.65
CA LEU A 26 -0.96 15.07 4.58
C LEU A 26 -1.87 15.21 3.34
N ASP A 27 -2.28 16.42 2.99
CA ASP A 27 -3.14 16.65 1.82
C ASP A 27 -2.45 16.23 0.52
N GLN A 28 -1.15 16.50 0.41
CA GLN A 28 -0.34 16.04 -0.71
C GLN A 28 -0.17 14.52 -0.71
N LYS A 29 0.08 13.89 0.46
CA LYS A 29 0.14 12.42 0.56
C LYS A 29 -1.15 11.79 0.04
N ILE A 30 -2.31 12.27 0.51
CA ILE A 30 -3.61 11.75 0.11
C ILE A 30 -3.81 11.87 -1.40
N LYS A 31 -3.51 13.05 -1.99
CA LYS A 31 -3.59 13.27 -3.43
C LYS A 31 -2.69 12.33 -4.23
N MET A 32 -1.48 12.06 -3.75
CA MET A 32 -0.56 11.13 -4.39
C MET A 32 -1.08 9.69 -4.31
N VAL A 33 -1.55 9.26 -3.14
CA VAL A 33 -1.98 7.87 -2.92
C VAL A 33 -3.24 7.54 -3.72
N ILE A 34 -4.19 8.48 -3.85
CA ILE A 34 -5.42 8.29 -4.65
C ILE A 34 -5.13 7.92 -6.11
N GLU A 35 -4.01 8.35 -6.70
CA GLU A 35 -3.62 7.96 -8.06
C GLU A 35 -3.32 6.46 -8.22
N LEU A 36 -3.11 5.75 -7.12
CA LEU A 36 -2.91 4.30 -7.13
C LEU A 36 -4.25 3.53 -7.13
N ASN A 37 -5.38 4.22 -6.96
CA ASN A 37 -6.69 3.58 -6.94
C ASN A 37 -6.96 2.84 -8.26
N GLY A 38 -7.51 1.62 -8.17
CA GLY A 38 -7.68 0.71 -9.30
C GLY A 38 -6.40 -0.02 -9.75
N HIS A 39 -5.23 0.30 -9.18
CA HIS A 39 -3.94 -0.28 -9.57
C HIS A 39 -3.14 -0.90 -8.41
N VAL A 40 -3.72 -0.96 -7.21
CA VAL A 40 -3.04 -1.44 -5.99
C VAL A 40 -2.43 -2.83 -6.16
N MET A 41 -3.19 -3.82 -6.64
CA MET A 41 -2.65 -5.19 -6.84
C MET A 41 -1.52 -5.25 -7.86
N ARG A 42 -1.58 -4.41 -8.90
CA ARG A 42 -0.49 -4.29 -9.88
C ARG A 42 0.78 -3.77 -9.19
N CYS A 43 0.66 -2.76 -8.34
CA CYS A 43 1.78 -2.23 -7.58
C CYS A 43 2.34 -3.27 -6.59
N VAL A 44 1.50 -3.98 -5.85
CA VAL A 44 1.94 -5.00 -4.87
C VAL A 44 2.73 -6.14 -5.52
N ARG A 45 2.35 -6.55 -6.73
CA ARG A 45 3.03 -7.63 -7.46
C ARG A 45 4.27 -7.16 -8.24
N ASP A 46 4.52 -5.85 -8.29
CA ASP A 46 5.67 -5.27 -8.97
C ASP A 46 6.89 -5.17 -8.04
N GLN A 47 8.08 -5.42 -8.58
CA GLN A 47 9.35 -5.38 -7.83
C GLN A 47 9.67 -3.98 -7.27
N ASN A 48 9.13 -2.91 -7.86
CA ASN A 48 9.32 -1.53 -7.43
C ASN A 48 8.08 -1.00 -6.70
N GLY A 49 6.89 -1.25 -7.26
CA GLY A 49 5.62 -0.71 -6.79
C GLY A 49 5.24 -1.16 -5.39
N ASN A 50 5.65 -2.36 -4.97
CA ASN A 50 5.34 -2.88 -3.64
C ASN A 50 5.90 -1.99 -2.51
N HIS A 51 7.05 -1.36 -2.75
CA HIS A 51 7.66 -0.45 -1.79
C HIS A 51 6.87 0.84 -1.62
N VAL A 52 6.24 1.33 -2.69
CA VAL A 52 5.37 2.50 -2.62
C VAL A 52 4.11 2.17 -1.82
N VAL A 53 3.49 1.01 -2.05
CA VAL A 53 2.29 0.59 -1.30
C VAL A 53 2.61 0.44 0.20
N GLN A 54 3.75 -0.17 0.55
CA GLN A 54 4.22 -0.21 1.94
C GLN A 54 4.35 1.20 2.53
N LYS A 55 4.95 2.14 1.79
CA LYS A 55 5.12 3.51 2.26
C LYS A 55 3.79 4.24 2.44
N CYS A 56 2.80 3.99 1.59
CA CYS A 56 1.44 4.52 1.79
C CYS A 56 0.87 4.06 3.14
N ILE A 57 1.00 2.77 3.46
CA ILE A 57 0.50 2.18 4.71
C ILE A 57 1.23 2.75 5.94
N GLU A 58 2.55 2.95 5.85
CA GLU A 58 3.35 3.49 6.95
C GLU A 58 3.09 4.97 7.25
N CYS A 59 2.78 5.77 6.22
CA CYS A 59 2.87 7.23 6.28
C CYS A 59 1.54 7.98 6.11
N VAL A 60 0.46 7.29 5.76
CA VAL A 60 -0.86 7.87 5.53
C VAL A 60 -1.86 7.23 6.49
N PRO A 61 -2.71 8.04 7.17
CA PRO A 61 -3.72 7.51 8.08
C PRO A 61 -4.63 6.49 7.39
N GLU A 62 -4.98 5.44 8.12
CA GLU A 62 -5.73 4.28 7.63
C GLU A 62 -7.02 4.66 6.89
N GLU A 63 -7.75 5.65 7.42
CA GLU A 63 -9.00 6.14 6.86
C GLU A 63 -8.86 6.77 5.47
N ASN A 64 -7.65 7.15 5.06
CA ASN A 64 -7.37 7.71 3.74
C ASN A 64 -6.83 6.66 2.74
N ILE A 65 -6.57 5.44 3.21
CA ILE A 65 -6.04 4.34 2.40
C ILE A 65 -6.92 3.08 2.47
N GLU A 66 -8.18 3.22 2.88
CA GLU A 66 -9.13 2.10 2.94
C GLU A 66 -9.21 1.34 1.61
N PHE A 67 -9.17 2.04 0.47
CA PHE A 67 -9.17 1.42 -0.85
C PHE A 67 -7.95 0.51 -1.12
N ILE A 68 -6.81 0.79 -0.48
CA ILE A 68 -5.62 -0.07 -0.54
C ILE A 68 -5.89 -1.33 0.28
N ILE A 69 -6.33 -1.16 1.52
CA ILE A 69 -6.54 -2.25 2.47
C ILE A 69 -7.63 -3.19 1.98
N SER A 70 -8.75 -2.64 1.52
CA SER A 70 -9.90 -3.41 1.04
C SER A 70 -9.57 -4.26 -0.19
N THR A 71 -8.54 -3.88 -0.95
CA THR A 71 -8.07 -4.63 -2.11
C THR A 71 -7.41 -5.96 -1.71
N PHE A 72 -6.96 -6.10 -0.45
CA PHE A 72 -6.29 -7.30 0.03
C PHE A 72 -7.25 -8.36 0.56
N PHE A 73 -8.47 -7.98 0.94
CA PHE A 73 -9.49 -8.90 1.44
C PHE A 73 -9.84 -9.97 0.39
N GLY A 74 -9.96 -11.21 0.84
CA GLY A 74 -10.12 -12.41 0.04
C GLY A 74 -8.84 -12.91 -0.65
N GLN A 75 -7.70 -12.25 -0.43
CA GLN A 75 -6.40 -12.62 -1.01
C GLN A 75 -5.27 -12.58 0.03
N VAL A 76 -5.57 -12.42 1.32
CA VAL A 76 -4.55 -12.20 2.36
C VAL A 76 -3.56 -13.36 2.43
N VAL A 77 -4.03 -14.62 2.38
CA VAL A 77 -3.16 -15.82 2.36
C VAL A 77 -2.26 -15.84 1.14
N THR A 78 -2.82 -15.58 -0.04
CA THR A 78 -2.06 -15.56 -1.30
C THR A 78 -0.99 -14.47 -1.26
N LEU A 79 -1.33 -13.28 -0.77
CA LEU A 79 -0.37 -12.19 -0.62
C LEU A 79 0.69 -12.50 0.44
N SER A 80 0.32 -13.14 1.56
CA SER A 80 1.24 -13.52 2.63
C SER A 80 2.32 -14.52 2.19
N THR A 81 2.06 -15.28 1.13
CA THR A 81 3.02 -16.23 0.53
C THR A 81 3.73 -15.66 -0.71
N HIS A 82 3.34 -14.47 -1.18
CA HIS A 82 3.94 -13.81 -2.33
C HIS A 82 5.27 -13.13 -1.96
N PRO A 83 6.34 -13.19 -2.79
CA PRO A 83 7.66 -12.62 -2.49
C PRO A 83 7.66 -11.15 -2.06
N TYR A 84 6.74 -10.35 -2.61
CA TYR A 84 6.57 -8.94 -2.26
C TYR A 84 5.32 -8.67 -1.41
N GLY A 85 4.29 -9.51 -1.56
CA GLY A 85 2.99 -9.29 -0.92
C GLY A 85 3.05 -9.47 0.59
N CYS A 86 3.91 -10.39 1.05
CA CYS A 86 4.05 -10.69 2.47
C CYS A 86 4.50 -9.48 3.27
N ARG A 87 5.35 -8.63 2.67
CA ARG A 87 5.81 -7.37 3.29
C ARG A 87 4.71 -6.33 3.36
N VAL A 88 3.84 -6.28 2.35
CA VAL A 88 2.67 -5.37 2.36
C VAL A 88 1.68 -5.80 3.45
N ILE A 89 1.36 -7.09 3.57
CA ILE A 89 0.47 -7.58 4.63
C ILE A 89 1.08 -7.35 6.02
N GLN A 90 2.40 -7.54 6.20
CA GLN A 90 3.08 -7.18 7.44
C GLN A 90 2.88 -5.70 7.80
N ARG A 91 3.02 -4.78 6.83
CA ARG A 91 2.78 -3.35 7.08
C ARG A 91 1.33 -3.06 7.47
N VAL A 92 0.35 -3.73 6.86
CA VAL A 92 -1.06 -3.61 7.26
C VAL A 92 -1.22 -4.00 8.73
N LEU A 93 -0.68 -5.16 9.13
CA LEU A 93 -0.79 -5.63 10.50
C LEU A 93 -0.08 -4.72 11.52
N GLU A 94 1.02 -4.08 11.12
CA GLU A 94 1.83 -3.21 11.99
C GLU A 94 1.27 -1.78 12.12
N HIS A 95 0.61 -1.24 11.09
CA HIS A 95 0.25 0.18 11.00
C HIS A 95 -1.26 0.46 10.89
N CYS A 96 -2.08 -0.53 10.55
CA CYS A 96 -3.53 -0.40 10.58
C CYS A 96 -4.04 -0.85 11.95
N HIS A 97 -4.83 -0.03 12.61
CA HIS A 97 -5.31 -0.31 13.99
C HIS A 97 -6.82 -0.37 14.08
N ASN A 98 -7.54 -0.16 12.97
CA ASN A 98 -8.97 -0.42 12.92
C ASN A 98 -9.23 -1.91 13.28
N PRO A 99 -10.05 -2.19 14.30
CA PRO A 99 -10.39 -3.56 14.69
C PRO A 99 -10.98 -4.38 13.55
N ASP A 100 -11.81 -3.78 12.69
CA ASP A 100 -12.43 -4.48 11.56
C ASP A 100 -11.40 -4.90 10.51
N THR A 101 -10.40 -4.04 10.24
CA THR A 101 -9.28 -4.37 9.36
C THR A 101 -8.46 -5.53 9.93
N GLN A 102 -8.07 -5.42 11.21
CA GLN A 102 -7.27 -6.44 11.90
C GLN A 102 -7.99 -7.79 11.94
N SER A 103 -9.27 -7.81 12.32
CA SER A 103 -10.07 -9.04 12.33
C SER A 103 -10.16 -9.69 10.96
N LYS A 104 -10.48 -8.94 9.90
CA LYS A 104 -10.58 -9.50 8.53
C LYS A 104 -9.26 -10.10 8.04
N VAL A 105 -8.14 -9.41 8.28
CA VAL A 105 -6.82 -9.91 7.88
C VAL A 105 -6.45 -11.17 8.67
N MET A 106 -6.74 -11.21 9.98
CA MET A 106 -6.44 -12.37 10.82
C MET A 106 -7.34 -13.58 10.52
N GLU A 107 -8.63 -13.36 10.26
CA GLU A 107 -9.59 -14.42 9.89
C GLU A 107 -9.19 -15.17 8.62
N GLU A 108 -8.54 -14.51 7.67
CA GLU A 108 -8.07 -15.19 6.45
C GLU A 108 -6.81 -16.03 6.68
N ILE A 109 -5.98 -15.69 7.67
CA ILE A 109 -4.70 -16.37 7.92
C ILE A 109 -4.85 -17.60 8.85
N MET A 110 -5.84 -17.58 9.74
CA MET A 110 -6.13 -18.67 10.71
C MET A 110 -7.06 -19.74 10.13
#